data_AF-C5E9V5-F1
#
_entry.id   AF-C5E9V5-F1
#
_cell.length_a   1.000
_cell.length_b   1.000
_cell.length_c   1.000
_cell.angle_alpha   90.00
_cell.angle_beta   90.00
_cell.angle_gamma   90.00
#
_symmetry.space_group_name_H-M   'P 1'
#
loop_
_entity.id
_entity.type
_entity.pdbx_description
1 polymer ?
#
loop_
_entity_poly.entity_id
_entity_poly.type
_entity_poly.pdbx_seq_one_letter_code
_entity_poly.pdbx_strand_id
1 'polypeptide(L)'
;MLKSLPRWVRAVGKRPIMCDGSPASSTDPDTWASYPEVMRSKAGDGYGIMLGDGLACWDFDHVDLTSPPAKALELLPDAIYAEVSSSGHGLHVFVESSESSFRRAGVEFYSRSRFIRMTGRRWPK
;
A
#
# COMPACT_ATOMS: atom_id res chain seq x y z
N MET A 1 11.71 -6.66 -5.09
CA MET A 1 11.64 -5.77 -3.91
C MET A 1 10.27 -5.84 -3.25
N LEU A 2 9.20 -5.18 -3.73
CA LEU A 2 7.87 -5.31 -3.07
C LEU A 2 7.18 -6.67 -3.31
N LYS A 3 7.12 -7.11 -4.58
CA LYS A 3 6.39 -8.33 -5.00
C LYS A 3 6.98 -9.64 -4.43
N SER A 4 8.20 -9.59 -3.92
CA SER A 4 8.87 -10.72 -3.26
C SER A 4 8.47 -10.88 -1.79
N LEU A 5 7.82 -9.89 -1.18
CA LEU A 5 7.40 -9.97 0.22
C LEU A 5 6.16 -10.89 0.35
N PRO A 6 6.08 -11.77 1.36
CA PRO A 6 4.94 -12.67 1.57
C PRO A 6 3.81 -12.00 2.38
N ARG A 7 3.42 -10.79 2.00
CA ARG A 7 2.48 -9.95 2.78
C ARG A 7 1.39 -9.32 1.91
N TRP A 8 1.02 -10.03 0.85
CA TRP A 8 -0.03 -9.61 -0.08
C TRP A 8 -1.35 -10.25 0.30
N VAL A 9 -2.43 -9.53 0.00
CA VAL A 9 -3.80 -10.00 0.23
C VAL A 9 -4.69 -9.60 -0.95
N ARG A 10 -5.83 -10.29 -1.09
CA ARG A 10 -6.94 -9.82 -1.93
C ARG A 10 -7.68 -8.70 -1.20
N ALA A 11 -8.63 -8.07 -1.88
CA ALA A 11 -9.43 -7.00 -1.33
C ALA A 11 -10.86 -6.98 -1.88
N VAL A 12 -11.80 -6.51 -1.06
CA VAL A 12 -13.13 -6.04 -1.46
C VAL A 12 -13.23 -4.58 -1.05
N GLY A 13 -13.22 -3.67 -2.04
CA GLY A 13 -13.04 -2.25 -1.81
C GLY A 13 -11.73 -1.97 -1.05
N LYS A 14 -11.84 -1.34 0.12
CA LYS A 14 -10.71 -1.05 1.03
C LYS A 14 -10.50 -2.11 2.12
N ARG A 15 -11.22 -3.24 2.09
CA ARG A 15 -11.11 -4.31 3.10
C ARG A 15 -10.19 -5.43 2.59
N PRO A 16 -9.17 -5.83 3.36
CA PRO A 16 -8.32 -6.96 3.01
C PRO A 16 -9.06 -8.29 3.23
N ILE A 17 -8.86 -9.23 2.29
CA ILE A 17 -9.38 -10.60 2.37
C ILE A 17 -8.28 -11.59 1.93
N MET A 18 -8.35 -12.81 2.42
CA MET A 18 -7.49 -13.92 2.03
C MET A 18 -7.82 -14.36 0.59
N CYS A 19 -6.98 -15.22 0.01
CA CYS A 19 -7.16 -15.72 -1.36
C CYS A 19 -8.43 -16.56 -1.55
N ASP A 20 -9.02 -17.08 -0.48
CA ASP A 20 -10.30 -17.81 -0.47
C ASP A 20 -11.53 -16.92 -0.23
N GLY A 21 -11.33 -15.62 0.03
CA GLY A 21 -12.39 -14.65 0.29
C GLY A 21 -12.74 -14.42 1.77
N SER A 22 -12.13 -15.17 2.70
CA SER A 22 -12.29 -14.92 4.13
C SER A 22 -11.56 -13.62 4.57
N PRO A 23 -11.91 -13.02 5.72
CA PRO A 23 -11.24 -11.81 6.20
C PRO A 23 -9.74 -12.02 6.46
N ALA A 24 -8.90 -11.08 6.03
CA ALA A 24 -7.48 -11.06 6.38
C ALA A 24 -7.20 -10.05 7.50
N SER A 25 -6.36 -10.44 8.46
CA SER A 25 -5.92 -9.58 9.56
C SER A 25 -4.80 -8.66 9.09
N SER A 26 -4.72 -7.44 9.61
CA SER A 26 -3.58 -6.55 9.34
C SER A 26 -2.34 -6.83 10.20
N THR A 27 -2.42 -7.82 11.10
CA THR A 27 -1.36 -8.13 12.08
C THR A 27 -1.03 -9.61 12.19
N ASP A 28 -1.76 -10.47 11.49
CA ASP A 28 -1.51 -11.92 11.49
C ASP A 28 -1.00 -12.35 10.11
N PRO A 29 0.30 -12.69 9.98
CA PRO A 29 0.91 -13.07 8.71
C PRO A 29 0.36 -14.38 8.13
N ASP A 30 -0.26 -15.24 8.94
CA ASP A 30 -0.88 -16.49 8.46
C ASP A 30 -2.12 -16.22 7.60
N THR A 31 -2.65 -15.00 7.65
CA THR A 31 -3.76 -14.54 6.80
C THR A 31 -3.30 -13.89 5.49
N TRP A 32 -1.99 -13.85 5.23
CA TRP A 32 -1.41 -13.24 4.03
C TRP A 32 -0.90 -14.28 3.04
N ALA A 33 -0.51 -13.83 1.85
CA ALA A 33 -0.04 -14.68 0.78
C ALA A 33 1.10 -14.02 -0.01
N SER A 34 1.71 -14.78 -0.92
CA SER A 34 2.65 -14.26 -1.91
C SER A 34 1.92 -13.48 -3.00
N TYR A 35 2.65 -12.57 -3.67
CA TYR A 35 2.09 -11.82 -4.80
C TYR A 35 1.53 -12.74 -5.91
N PRO A 36 2.23 -13.81 -6.36
CA PRO A 36 1.67 -14.70 -7.39
C PRO A 36 0.37 -15.40 -6.97
N GLU A 37 0.20 -15.77 -5.70
CA GLU A 37 -1.04 -16.38 -5.21
C GLU A 37 -2.21 -15.40 -5.25
N VAL A 38 -1.99 -14.17 -4.77
CA VAL A 38 -2.97 -13.09 -4.81
C VAL A 38 -3.37 -12.72 -6.25
N MET A 39 -2.43 -12.78 -7.19
CA MET A 39 -2.74 -12.51 -8.60
C MET A 39 -3.46 -13.66 -9.31
N ARG A 40 -3.32 -14.91 -8.85
CA ARG A 40 -4.07 -16.07 -9.37
C ARG A 40 -5.49 -16.17 -8.78
N SER A 41 -5.69 -15.67 -7.57
CA SER A 41 -7.00 -15.68 -6.91
C SER A 41 -7.98 -14.72 -7.59
N LYS A 42 -9.26 -15.14 -7.64
CA LYS A 42 -10.40 -14.36 -8.13
C LYS A 42 -11.23 -13.73 -7.01
N ALA A 43 -10.84 -13.88 -5.75
CA ALA A 43 -11.61 -13.37 -4.63
C ALA A 43 -11.61 -11.84 -4.60
N GLY A 44 -12.78 -11.22 -4.42
CA GLY A 44 -12.92 -9.76 -4.36
C GLY A 44 -12.51 -8.98 -5.62
N ASP A 45 -12.41 -7.66 -5.49
CA ASP A 45 -12.22 -6.70 -6.58
C ASP A 45 -10.77 -6.16 -6.72
N GLY A 46 -9.84 -6.65 -5.90
CA GLY A 46 -8.42 -6.55 -6.20
C GLY A 46 -7.53 -6.97 -5.05
N TYR A 47 -6.50 -6.18 -4.76
CA TYR A 47 -5.36 -6.61 -3.96
C TYR A 47 -4.65 -5.45 -3.27
N GLY A 48 -3.78 -5.78 -2.34
CA GLY A 48 -2.85 -4.83 -1.76
C GLY A 48 -1.86 -5.52 -0.85
N ILE A 49 -1.17 -4.70 -0.05
CA ILE A 49 -0.04 -5.14 0.76
C ILE A 49 -0.21 -4.70 2.21
N MET A 50 0.27 -5.52 3.14
CA MET A 50 0.34 -5.18 4.56
C MET A 50 1.64 -4.45 4.88
N LEU A 51 1.59 -3.43 5.75
CA LEU A 51 2.76 -2.70 6.22
C LEU A 51 3.36 -3.32 7.48
N GLY A 52 4.65 -3.09 7.71
CA GLY A 52 5.43 -3.66 8.82
C GLY A 52 6.82 -4.10 8.38
N ASP A 53 7.65 -4.50 9.34
CA ASP A 53 9.01 -5.01 9.12
C ASP A 53 9.87 -4.14 8.18
N GLY A 54 9.86 -2.83 8.46
CA GLY A 54 10.58 -1.84 7.68
C GLY A 54 9.79 -1.30 6.49
N LEU A 55 8.72 -1.95 6.01
CA LEU A 55 7.89 -1.41 4.93
C LEU A 55 6.86 -0.43 5.48
N ALA A 56 6.98 0.84 5.09
CA ALA A 56 6.05 1.91 5.41
C ALA A 56 5.48 2.58 4.16
N CYS A 57 4.40 3.33 4.33
CA CYS A 57 3.71 4.06 3.26
C CYS A 57 3.33 5.45 3.74
N TRP A 58 3.73 6.46 2.96
CA TRP A 58 3.12 7.77 2.98
C TRP A 58 1.88 7.73 2.07
N ASP A 59 0.72 8.06 2.63
CA ASP A 59 -0.55 8.11 1.93
C ASP A 59 -1.00 9.57 1.84
N PHE A 60 -1.03 10.07 0.60
CA PHE A 60 -1.42 11.43 0.29
C PHE A 60 -2.79 11.41 -0.41
N ASP A 61 -3.80 11.96 0.28
CA ASP A 61 -5.14 12.16 -0.28
C ASP A 61 -5.23 13.49 -1.07
N HIS A 62 -6.17 13.54 -2.02
CA HIS A 62 -6.49 14.75 -2.79
C HIS A 62 -5.30 15.44 -3.48
N VAL A 63 -4.43 14.62 -4.08
CA VAL A 63 -3.26 15.07 -4.84
C VAL A 63 -3.62 15.43 -6.28
N ASP A 64 -3.21 16.61 -6.71
CA ASP A 64 -3.02 16.91 -8.13
C ASP A 64 -1.69 16.31 -8.60
N LEU A 65 -1.74 15.30 -9.47
CA LEU A 65 -0.54 14.62 -9.95
C LEU A 65 0.32 15.48 -10.89
N THR A 66 -0.22 16.58 -11.43
CA THR A 66 0.56 17.56 -12.20
C THR A 66 1.31 18.55 -11.31
N SER A 67 0.91 18.65 -10.04
CA SER A 67 1.56 19.44 -9.00
C SER A 67 1.58 18.67 -7.68
N PRO A 68 2.36 17.58 -7.59
CA PRO A 68 2.35 16.70 -6.44
C PRO A 68 2.88 17.41 -5.17
N PRO A 69 2.48 16.96 -3.97
CA PRO A 69 2.99 17.52 -2.72
C PRO A 69 4.51 17.52 -2.67
N ALA A 70 5.10 18.62 -2.20
CA ALA A 70 6.56 18.75 -2.09
C ALA A 70 7.19 17.59 -1.29
N LYS A 71 6.50 17.12 -0.23
CA LYS A 71 6.95 15.97 0.56
C LYS A 71 7.00 14.67 -0.25
N ALA A 72 6.06 14.45 -1.18
CA ALA A 72 6.11 13.29 -2.05
C ALA A 72 7.34 13.34 -2.97
N LEU A 73 7.64 14.51 -3.53
CA LEU A 73 8.83 14.71 -4.37
C LEU A 73 10.14 14.52 -3.59
N GLU A 74 10.19 14.96 -2.33
CA GLU A 74 11.33 14.75 -1.43
C GLU A 74 11.60 13.27 -1.18
N LEU A 75 10.55 12.45 -1.04
CA LEU A 75 10.65 11.04 -0.73
C LEU A 75 10.95 10.15 -1.95
N LEU A 76 10.62 10.61 -3.15
CA LEU A 76 10.73 9.80 -4.38
C LEU A 76 12.12 9.22 -4.66
N PRO A 77 13.25 9.93 -4.47
CA PRO A 77 14.57 9.42 -4.77
C PRO A 77 14.92 8.13 -4.00
N ASP A 78 14.41 8.02 -2.77
CA ASP A 78 14.67 6.89 -1.86
C ASP A 78 13.46 5.94 -1.73
N ALA A 79 12.41 6.16 -2.52
CA ALA A 79 11.20 5.35 -2.47
C ALA A 79 11.45 3.94 -3.01
N ILE A 80 10.95 2.93 -2.29
CA ILE A 80 10.91 1.54 -2.77
C ILE A 80 9.95 1.44 -3.96
N TYR A 81 8.82 2.12 -3.88
CA TYR A 81 7.80 2.16 -4.91
C TYR A 81 6.85 3.33 -4.70
N ALA A 82 6.29 3.89 -5.76
CA ALA A 82 5.19 4.85 -5.67
C ALA A 82 4.14 4.58 -6.75
N GLU A 83 2.87 4.81 -6.41
CA GLU A 83 1.74 4.60 -7.30
C GLU A 83 0.60 5.57 -7.04
N VAL A 84 -0.22 5.79 -8.07
CA VAL A 84 -1.50 6.48 -7.93
C VAL A 84 -2.47 5.55 -7.19
N SER A 85 -3.12 6.06 -6.15
CA SER A 85 -4.06 5.28 -5.33
C SER A 85 -5.36 4.96 -6.07
N SER A 86 -6.20 4.11 -5.48
CA SER A 86 -7.45 3.63 -6.11
C SER A 86 -8.48 4.73 -6.38
N SER A 87 -8.36 5.89 -5.73
CA SER A 87 -9.23 7.06 -5.98
C SER A 87 -8.87 7.78 -7.29
N GLY A 88 -7.66 7.57 -7.82
CA GLY A 88 -7.14 8.28 -8.98
C GLY A 88 -6.59 9.68 -8.69
N HIS A 89 -6.84 10.22 -7.49
CA HIS A 89 -6.40 11.54 -7.04
C HIS A 89 -5.67 11.44 -5.68
N GLY A 90 -5.02 10.31 -5.41
CA GLY A 90 -4.15 10.13 -4.27
C GLY A 90 -2.86 9.44 -4.69
N LEU A 91 -1.86 9.48 -3.81
CA LEU A 91 -0.53 8.96 -4.08
C LEU A 91 -0.04 8.14 -2.89
N HIS A 92 0.38 6.90 -3.16
CA HIS A 92 1.09 6.08 -2.20
C HIS A 92 2.59 6.16 -2.50
N VAL A 93 3.41 6.46 -1.48
CA VAL A 93 4.88 6.40 -1.56
C VAL A 93 5.38 5.43 -0.50
N PHE A 94 5.86 4.28 -0.94
CA PHE A 94 6.40 3.22 -0.09
C PHE A 94 7.88 3.44 0.15
N VAL A 95 8.28 3.39 1.42
CA VAL A 95 9.65 3.66 1.88
C VAL A 95 10.07 2.63 2.92
N GLU A 96 11.37 2.55 3.18
CA GLU A 96 11.88 1.83 4.34
C GLU A 96 11.85 2.74 5.57
N SER A 97 11.17 2.34 6.65
CA SER A 97 11.14 3.09 7.91
C SER A 97 10.62 2.25 9.08
N SER A 98 11.13 2.54 10.27
CA SER A 98 10.67 2.00 11.56
C SER A 98 9.95 3.04 12.43
N GLU A 99 9.73 4.25 11.91
CA GLU A 99 9.06 5.32 12.65
C GLU A 99 7.61 4.97 13.01
N SER A 100 7.08 5.61 14.05
CA SER A 100 5.68 5.39 14.44
C SER A 100 4.73 6.06 13.45
N SER A 101 3.62 5.38 13.15
CA SER A 101 2.57 5.91 12.27
C SER A 101 1.98 7.20 12.84
N PHE A 102 1.60 8.13 11.96
CA PHE A 102 0.95 9.37 12.33
C PHE A 102 0.02 9.89 11.24
N ARG A 103 -0.90 10.78 11.63
CA ARG A 103 -1.74 11.58 10.73
C ARG A 103 -1.66 13.03 11.15
N ARG A 104 -1.12 13.89 10.29
CA ARG A 104 -0.93 15.33 10.59
C ARG A 104 -1.15 16.16 9.34
N ALA A 105 -1.95 17.23 9.44
CA ALA A 105 -2.14 18.22 8.39
C ALA A 105 -2.47 17.62 7.00
N GLY A 106 -3.32 16.58 6.95
CA GLY A 106 -3.71 15.94 5.68
C GLY A 106 -2.70 14.94 5.10
N VAL A 107 -1.57 14.72 5.78
CA VAL A 107 -0.59 13.69 5.42
C VAL A 107 -0.70 12.52 6.40
N GLU A 108 -0.80 11.31 5.86
CA GLU A 108 -0.82 10.08 6.64
C GLU A 108 0.47 9.29 6.38
N PHE A 109 1.08 8.82 7.47
CA PHE A 109 2.22 7.90 7.42
C PHE A 109 1.87 6.66 8.23
N TYR A 110 1.98 5.51 7.58
CA TYR A 110 1.73 4.21 8.18
C TYR A 110 2.96 3.33 8.06
N SER A 111 3.34 2.66 9.13
CA SER A 111 4.56 1.84 9.18
C SER A 111 4.32 0.39 9.59
N ARG A 112 3.11 0.07 10.05
CA ARG A 112 2.71 -1.27 10.53
C ARG A 112 1.21 -1.40 10.65
N SER A 113 0.74 -2.63 10.79
CA SER A 113 -0.65 -2.97 11.16
C SER A 113 -1.72 -2.37 10.26
N ARG A 114 -1.36 -2.06 9.01
CA ARG A 114 -2.22 -1.37 8.05
C ARG A 114 -2.12 -2.02 6.68
N PHE A 115 -3.27 -2.23 6.06
CA PHE A 115 -3.42 -2.63 4.68
C PHE A 115 -3.38 -1.38 3.77
N ILE A 116 -2.61 -1.43 2.69
CA ILE A 116 -2.65 -0.44 1.61
C ILE A 116 -3.20 -1.10 0.35
N ARG A 117 -4.32 -0.58 -0.14
CA ARG A 117 -4.95 -1.02 -1.40
C ARG A 117 -4.06 -0.61 -2.56
N MET A 118 -3.55 -1.59 -3.31
CA MET A 118 -2.63 -1.29 -4.41
C MET A 118 -3.34 -1.21 -5.76
N THR A 119 -2.78 -0.42 -6.67
CA THR A 119 -3.26 -0.29 -8.05
C THR A 119 -2.26 -0.82 -9.08
N GLY A 120 -0.96 -0.78 -8.77
CA GLY A 120 0.12 -1.05 -9.71
C GLY A 120 0.36 0.09 -10.71
N ARG A 121 -0.39 1.21 -10.62
CA ARG A 121 -0.24 2.38 -11.48
C ARG A 121 0.96 3.20 -11.03
N ARG A 122 2.15 2.74 -11.42
CA ARG A 122 3.44 3.34 -11.04
C ARG A 122 3.45 4.85 -11.31
N TRP A 123 4.04 5.58 -10.38
CA TRP A 123 4.27 7.02 -10.48
C TRP A 123 5.67 7.38 -9.93
N PRO A 124 6.41 8.33 -10.55
CA PRO A 124 6.18 8.90 -11.87
C PRO A 124 6.13 7.83 -12.98
N LYS A 125 5.55 8.15 -14.13
CA LYS A 125 5.46 7.23 -15.28
C LYS A 125 6.84 6.96 -15.88
#